data_AF-A0A931Y096-F1
#
_entry.id   AF-A0A931Y096-F1
#
_cell.length_a   1.000
_cell.length_b   1.000
_cell.length_c   1.000
_cell.angle_alpha   90.00
_cell.angle_beta   90.00
_cell.angle_gamma   90.00
#
_symmetry.space_group_name_H-M   'P 1'
#
loop_
_entity.id
_entity.type
_entity.pdbx_description
1 polymer ?
#
loop_
_entity_poly.entity_id
_entity_poly.type
_entity_poly.pdbx_seq_one_letter_code
_entity_poly.pdbx_strand_id
1 'polypeptide(L)'
;MRAASLAIAALVLLVAAPRSAHARVQNSASGQLGVVGVGADRDFWAKTRVNYGLRLESVWFREGPKDFGIGPYVEARTASFGHGDYGGGLVAVLPVHHTFPLWIGGGGFARREDAAFGPGFNGFVAWGGRSFNHHGSYAMAYGLLLDGRVHRGPVPGFDLVMTASVDLQWLSYPVLYAISALRH
;
A
#
# COMPACT_ATOMS: atom_id res chain seq x y z
N MET A 1 39.09 18.31 1.60
CA MET A 1 38.46 16.97 1.56
C MET A 1 38.23 16.33 2.94
N ARG A 2 39.11 16.50 3.95
CA ARG A 2 38.93 15.86 5.27
C ARG A 2 37.74 16.36 6.11
N ALA A 3 37.35 17.63 5.98
CA ALA A 3 36.23 18.21 6.73
C ALA A 3 34.85 17.67 6.29
N ALA A 4 34.67 17.37 5.00
CA ALA A 4 33.42 16.82 4.48
C ALA A 4 33.18 15.38 4.98
N SER A 5 34.23 14.58 5.08
CA SER A 5 34.17 13.21 5.60
C SER A 5 33.80 13.16 7.09
N LEU A 6 34.29 14.13 7.88
CA LEU A 6 33.95 14.29 9.29
C LEU A 6 32.50 14.73 9.51
N ALA A 7 31.98 15.63 8.66
CA ALA A 7 30.59 16.06 8.73
C ALA A 7 29.62 14.92 8.39
N ILE A 8 29.94 14.09 7.39
CA ILE A 8 29.13 12.91 7.01
C ILE A 8 29.18 11.87 8.13
N ALA A 9 30.35 11.59 8.69
CA ALA A 9 30.48 10.64 9.81
C ALA A 9 29.72 11.12 11.06
N ALA A 10 29.75 12.41 11.37
CA ALA A 10 29.00 13.00 12.48
C ALA A 10 27.48 12.93 12.24
N LEU A 11 27.02 13.14 11.00
CA LEU A 11 25.61 12.99 10.63
C LEU A 11 25.14 11.54 10.76
N VAL A 12 25.97 10.58 10.33
CA VAL A 12 25.69 9.14 10.47
C VAL A 12 25.67 8.72 11.94
N LEU A 13 26.56 9.25 12.78
CA LEU A 13 26.61 8.96 14.22
C LEU A 13 25.45 9.62 15.00
N LEU A 14 24.97 10.79 14.57
CA LEU A 14 23.75 11.42 15.12
C LEU A 14 22.47 10.67 14.74
N VAL A 15 22.45 10.00 13.59
CA VAL A 15 21.36 9.09 13.18
C VAL A 15 21.47 7.72 13.87
N ALA A 16 22.69 7.27 14.18
CA ALA A 16 22.96 5.96 14.79
C ALA A 16 22.95 5.96 16.33
N ALA A 17 22.63 7.09 16.98
CA ALA A 17 22.44 7.13 18.43
C ALA A 17 21.34 6.13 18.82
N PRO A 18 21.60 5.17 19.74
CA PRO A 18 20.62 4.17 20.13
C PRO A 18 19.48 4.85 20.89
N ARG A 19 18.42 5.20 20.19
CA ARG A 19 17.10 5.40 20.80
C ARG A 19 16.56 4.02 21.11
N SER A 20 15.99 3.83 22.29
CA SER A 20 15.24 2.63 22.66
C SER A 20 14.09 2.43 21.67
N ALA A 21 14.36 1.70 20.59
CA ALA A 21 13.42 1.47 19.51
C ALA A 21 12.39 0.45 19.98
N HIS A 22 11.34 0.91 20.64
CA HIS A 22 10.11 0.13 20.76
C HIS A 22 9.35 0.27 19.44
N ALA A 23 9.85 -0.37 18.38
CA ALA A 23 9.19 -0.40 17.09
C ALA A 23 7.82 -1.06 17.24
N ARG A 24 6.75 -0.25 17.30
CA ARG A 24 5.39 -0.75 17.34
C ARG A 24 4.93 -1.05 15.94
N VAL A 25 4.62 -2.33 15.70
CA VAL A 25 4.05 -2.78 14.43
C VAL A 25 2.63 -2.23 14.30
N GLN A 26 2.39 -1.50 13.21
CA GLN A 26 1.07 -1.01 12.83
C GLN A 26 0.57 -1.83 11.63
N ASN A 27 -0.42 -2.66 11.88
CA ASN A 27 -1.08 -3.48 10.87
C ASN A 27 -2.33 -2.75 10.36
N SER A 28 -2.60 -2.88 9.08
CA SER A 28 -3.81 -2.34 8.47
C SER A 28 -4.33 -3.29 7.41
N ALA A 29 -5.65 -3.28 7.22
CA ALA A 29 -6.33 -4.09 6.24
C ALA A 29 -7.36 -3.22 5.55
N SER A 30 -7.24 -3.05 4.24
CA SER A 30 -8.06 -2.13 3.46
C SER A 30 -8.71 -2.82 2.27
N GLY A 31 -9.98 -2.51 2.05
CA GLY A 31 -10.68 -2.74 0.79
C GLY A 31 -10.39 -1.60 -0.17
N GLN A 32 -10.20 -1.93 -1.43
CA GLN A 32 -9.88 -0.97 -2.49
C GLN A 32 -10.92 -1.04 -3.59
N LEU A 33 -11.38 0.13 -4.02
CA LEU A 33 -12.29 0.32 -5.14
C LEU A 33 -11.74 1.41 -6.04
N GLY A 34 -11.74 1.17 -7.35
CA GLY A 34 -11.36 2.22 -8.27
C GLY A 34 -11.40 1.80 -9.72
N VAL A 35 -10.58 2.48 -10.53
CA VAL A 35 -10.56 2.35 -11.99
C VAL A 35 -9.15 2.04 -12.48
N VAL A 36 -9.07 1.23 -13.52
CA VAL A 36 -7.85 0.83 -14.21
C VAL A 36 -7.93 1.34 -15.64
N GLY A 37 -6.95 2.14 -16.05
CA GLY A 37 -6.66 2.40 -17.46
C GLY A 37 -5.68 1.35 -17.96
N VAL A 38 -6.12 0.51 -18.88
CA VAL A 38 -5.30 -0.52 -19.52
C VAL A 38 -4.64 0.09 -20.76
N GLY A 39 -3.31 0.11 -20.78
CA GLY A 39 -2.52 0.47 -21.95
C GLY A 39 -2.29 -0.75 -22.86
N ALA A 40 -2.45 -0.57 -24.16
CA ALA A 40 -2.19 -1.60 -25.16
C ALA A 40 -1.36 -1.01 -26.31
N ASP A 41 -0.28 -1.70 -26.67
CA ASP A 41 0.64 -1.36 -27.75
C ASP A 41 1.21 0.08 -27.69
N ARG A 42 0.53 1.03 -28.36
CA ARG A 42 0.94 2.43 -28.55
C ARG A 42 0.12 3.44 -27.75
N ASP A 43 -1.00 3.02 -27.19
CA ASP A 43 -1.87 3.89 -26.39
C ASP A 43 -1.65 3.63 -24.90
N PHE A 44 -1.34 4.70 -24.17
CA PHE A 44 -1.16 4.66 -22.71
C PHE A 44 -2.47 4.43 -21.95
N TRP A 45 -3.62 4.57 -22.62
CA TRP A 45 -4.95 4.39 -22.04
C TRP A 45 -5.97 3.97 -23.11
N ALA A 46 -6.07 2.67 -23.35
CA ALA A 46 -6.97 2.12 -24.37
C ALA A 46 -8.35 1.76 -23.82
N LYS A 47 -8.43 1.23 -22.59
CA LYS A 47 -9.68 0.78 -21.97
C LYS A 47 -9.74 1.13 -20.49
N THR A 48 -10.92 1.54 -20.02
CA THR A 48 -11.19 1.73 -18.59
C THR A 48 -11.94 0.53 -18.03
N ARG A 49 -11.50 -0.01 -16.89
CA ARG A 49 -12.18 -1.08 -16.14
C ARG A 49 -12.34 -0.68 -14.69
N VAL A 50 -13.37 -1.21 -14.03
CA VAL A 50 -13.48 -1.12 -12.57
C VAL A 50 -12.56 -2.15 -11.95
N ASN A 51 -11.92 -1.80 -10.84
CA ASN A 51 -11.04 -2.68 -10.11
C ASN A 51 -11.36 -2.68 -8.62
N TYR A 52 -11.44 -3.89 -8.09
CA TYR A 52 -11.61 -4.18 -6.68
C TYR A 52 -10.33 -4.78 -6.13
N GLY A 53 -10.07 -4.58 -4.84
CA GLY A 53 -8.90 -5.18 -4.22
C GLY A 53 -8.97 -5.23 -2.72
N LEU A 54 -8.09 -6.05 -2.16
CA LEU A 54 -7.76 -6.10 -0.75
C LEU A 54 -6.27 -5.88 -0.61
N ARG A 55 -5.88 -5.09 0.38
CA ARG A 55 -4.48 -4.90 0.74
C ARG A 55 -4.29 -4.99 2.24
N LEU A 56 -3.28 -5.76 2.64
CA LEU A 56 -2.81 -5.90 4.00
C LEU A 56 -1.40 -5.31 4.09
N GLU A 57 -1.15 -4.51 5.10
CA GLU A 57 0.13 -3.82 5.28
C GLU A 57 0.54 -3.88 6.75
N SER A 58 1.83 -4.12 7.00
CA SER A 58 2.43 -4.05 8.33
C SER A 58 3.57 -3.05 8.28
N VAL A 59 3.43 -1.92 8.98
CA VAL A 59 4.45 -0.86 8.99
C VAL A 59 5.16 -0.83 10.34
N TRP A 60 6.48 -0.72 10.27
CA TRP A 60 7.38 -0.66 11.41
C TRP A 60 8.02 0.72 11.53
N PHE A 61 8.77 0.92 12.63
CA PHE A 61 9.57 2.12 12.91
C PHE A 61 8.77 3.43 13.10
N ARG A 62 7.47 3.33 13.40
CA ARG A 62 6.62 4.48 13.68
C ARG A 62 6.22 4.53 15.15
N GLU A 63 6.44 5.68 15.79
CA GLU A 63 5.98 5.99 17.15
C GLU A 63 4.89 7.07 17.15
N GLY A 64 4.70 7.76 16.02
CA GLY A 64 3.62 8.71 15.78
C GLY A 64 3.40 9.07 14.30
N PRO A 65 2.50 10.04 14.02
CA PRO A 65 2.14 10.44 12.66
C PRO A 65 3.29 11.07 11.84
N LYS A 66 4.30 11.63 12.52
CA LYS A 66 5.42 12.36 11.92
C LYS A 66 6.66 11.49 11.67
N ASP A 67 6.57 10.19 11.94
CA ASP A 67 7.73 9.30 11.82
C ASP A 67 7.74 8.61 10.47
N PHE A 68 8.97 8.36 10.01
CA PHE A 68 9.21 7.45 8.90
C PHE A 68 8.76 6.05 9.27
N GLY A 69 8.18 5.32 8.32
CA GLY A 69 7.89 3.90 8.50
C GLY A 69 8.25 3.11 7.27
N ILE A 70 8.49 1.83 7.46
CA ILE A 70 8.67 0.88 6.36
C ILE A 70 8.12 -0.48 6.75
N GLY A 71 7.61 -1.22 5.79
CA GLY A 71 7.30 -2.63 6.00
C GLY A 71 6.65 -3.29 4.80
N PRO A 72 6.29 -4.57 4.94
CA PRO A 72 5.73 -5.35 3.85
C PRO A 72 4.25 -5.01 3.61
N TYR A 73 3.83 -5.23 2.37
CA TYR A 73 2.43 -5.35 2.01
C TYR A 73 2.18 -6.59 1.17
N VAL A 74 0.94 -7.08 1.23
CA VAL A 74 0.39 -8.05 0.30
C VAL A 74 -0.94 -7.53 -0.23
N GLU A 75 -1.24 -7.87 -1.47
CA GLU A 75 -2.47 -7.44 -2.12
C GLU A 75 -3.04 -8.50 -3.05
N ALA A 76 -4.35 -8.46 -3.19
CA ALA A 76 -5.11 -9.25 -4.14
C ALA A 76 -6.12 -8.33 -4.81
N ARG A 77 -6.15 -8.29 -6.13
CA ARG A 77 -7.01 -7.39 -6.92
C ARG A 77 -7.67 -8.14 -8.04
N THR A 78 -8.82 -7.63 -8.47
CA THR A 78 -9.55 -8.19 -9.60
C THR A 78 -10.31 -7.08 -10.32
N ALA A 79 -10.28 -7.13 -11.65
CA ALA A 79 -11.08 -6.27 -12.51
C ALA A 79 -12.24 -7.03 -13.18
N SER A 80 -12.14 -8.37 -13.24
CA SER A 80 -13.16 -9.27 -13.76
C SER A 80 -12.90 -10.71 -13.28
N PHE A 81 -13.84 -11.64 -13.47
CA PHE A 81 -13.67 -13.04 -13.08
C PHE A 81 -12.46 -13.75 -13.72
N GLY A 82 -12.03 -13.30 -14.91
CA GLY A 82 -10.85 -13.80 -15.60
C GLY A 82 -9.57 -13.01 -15.31
N HIS A 83 -9.64 -11.91 -14.57
CA HIS A 83 -8.50 -11.02 -14.34
C HIS A 83 -8.23 -10.84 -12.85
N GLY A 84 -7.03 -11.22 -12.41
CA GLY A 84 -6.61 -11.05 -11.02
C GLY A 84 -5.12 -10.78 -10.86
N ASP A 85 -4.78 -9.84 -10.00
CA ASP A 85 -3.39 -9.53 -9.62
C ASP A 85 -3.18 -9.91 -8.17
N TYR A 86 -2.19 -10.77 -7.90
CA TYR A 86 -1.87 -11.24 -6.57
C TYR A 86 -0.39 -11.00 -6.30
N GLY A 87 -0.07 -10.22 -5.28
CA GLY A 87 1.31 -9.79 -5.08
C GLY A 87 1.59 -9.18 -3.73
N GLY A 88 2.76 -8.58 -3.65
CA GLY A 88 3.25 -7.95 -2.45
C GLY A 88 4.60 -7.27 -2.68
N GLY A 89 5.01 -6.51 -1.69
CA GLY A 89 6.23 -5.73 -1.78
C GLY A 89 6.50 -4.95 -0.52
N LEU A 90 7.16 -3.82 -0.68
CA LEU A 90 7.49 -2.92 0.42
C LEU A 90 6.77 -1.60 0.26
N VAL A 91 6.39 -1.04 1.39
CA VAL A 91 5.83 0.29 1.50
C VAL A 91 6.63 1.09 2.51
N ALA A 92 6.89 2.35 2.17
CA ALA A 92 7.50 3.34 3.03
C ALA A 92 6.54 4.50 3.26
N VAL A 93 6.60 5.06 4.46
CA VAL A 93 5.79 6.18 4.91
C VAL A 93 6.70 7.38 5.11
N LEU A 94 6.48 8.42 4.32
CA LEU A 94 7.22 9.66 4.36
C LEU A 94 6.39 10.74 5.08
N PRO A 95 6.92 11.33 6.17
CA PRO A 95 6.20 12.35 6.95
C PRO A 95 6.28 13.73 6.28
N VAL A 96 5.73 13.85 5.07
CA VAL A 96 5.75 15.12 4.31
C VAL A 96 4.77 16.17 4.86
N HIS A 97 3.73 15.74 5.58
CA HIS A 97 2.72 16.60 6.18
C HIS A 97 2.32 16.07 7.57
N HIS A 98 1.92 16.96 8.47
CA HIS A 98 1.60 16.61 9.86
C HIS A 98 0.39 15.69 10.02
N THR A 99 -0.56 15.77 9.08
CA THR A 99 -1.85 15.05 9.14
C THR A 99 -1.94 13.92 8.12
N PHE A 100 -1.26 14.07 6.97
CA PHE A 100 -1.42 13.18 5.83
C PHE A 100 -0.04 12.77 5.31
N PRO A 101 0.58 11.74 5.89
CA PRO A 101 1.85 11.23 5.39
C PRO A 101 1.69 10.70 3.96
N LEU A 102 2.76 10.77 3.19
CA LEU A 102 2.82 10.23 1.84
C LEU A 102 3.33 8.80 1.92
N TRP A 103 2.61 7.88 1.28
CA TRP A 103 2.99 6.47 1.23
C TRP A 103 3.51 6.19 -0.15
N ILE A 104 4.68 5.57 -0.23
CA ILE A 104 5.28 5.16 -1.49
C ILE A 104 5.68 3.70 -1.38
N GLY A 105 5.58 2.97 -2.46
CA GLY A 105 5.98 1.58 -2.42
C GLY A 105 6.00 0.94 -3.79
N GLY A 106 6.40 -0.31 -3.80
CA GLY A 106 6.45 -1.12 -4.99
C GLY A 106 6.75 -2.56 -4.66
N GLY A 107 6.50 -3.42 -5.63
CA GLY A 107 6.53 -4.85 -5.43
C GLY A 107 6.40 -5.63 -6.72
N GLY A 108 6.27 -6.94 -6.54
CA GLY A 108 6.01 -7.89 -7.61
C GLY A 108 4.62 -8.49 -7.44
N PHE A 109 4.01 -8.90 -8.55
CA PHE A 109 2.74 -9.60 -8.56
C PHE A 109 2.71 -10.67 -9.64
N ALA A 110 1.83 -11.66 -9.46
CA ALA A 110 1.41 -12.58 -10.49
C ALA A 110 0.06 -12.11 -11.03
N ARG A 111 0.01 -11.81 -12.33
CA ARG A 111 -1.21 -11.51 -13.07
C ARG A 111 -1.80 -12.80 -13.62
N ARG A 112 -3.06 -13.04 -13.33
CA ARG A 112 -3.89 -14.05 -13.97
C ARG A 112 -4.75 -13.40 -15.04
N GLU A 113 -4.63 -13.90 -16.26
CA GLU A 113 -5.53 -13.61 -17.37
C GLU A 113 -6.14 -14.95 -17.84
N ASP A 114 -7.44 -15.11 -17.62
CA ASP A 114 -8.22 -16.33 -17.77
C ASP A 114 -7.62 -17.53 -16.99
N ALA A 115 -6.83 -18.36 -17.67
CA ALA A 115 -6.18 -19.54 -17.10
C ALA A 115 -4.64 -19.41 -17.02
N ALA A 116 -4.07 -18.35 -17.56
CA ALA A 116 -2.62 -18.20 -17.68
C ALA A 116 -2.07 -17.12 -16.73
N PHE A 117 -0.87 -17.36 -16.22
CA PHE A 117 -0.19 -16.47 -15.28
C PHE A 117 1.01 -15.77 -15.94
N GLY A 118 1.24 -14.52 -15.55
CA GLY A 118 2.38 -13.73 -15.96
C GLY A 118 2.95 -12.91 -14.81
N PRO A 119 4.28 -12.69 -14.75
CA PRO A 119 4.88 -11.84 -13.72
C PRO A 119 4.65 -10.35 -14.03
N GLY A 120 4.55 -9.54 -12.98
CA GLY A 120 4.47 -8.09 -13.07
C GLY A 120 5.16 -7.39 -11.91
N PHE A 121 5.41 -6.10 -12.10
CA PHE A 121 5.95 -5.20 -11.09
C PHE A 121 5.06 -3.97 -11.00
N ASN A 122 4.91 -3.47 -9.79
CA ASN A 122 4.10 -2.29 -9.54
C ASN A 122 4.84 -1.27 -8.69
N GLY A 123 4.45 -0.01 -8.85
CA GLY A 123 4.93 1.11 -8.06
C GLY A 123 3.77 2.06 -7.80
N PHE A 124 3.61 2.47 -6.55
CA PHE A 124 2.47 3.28 -6.15
C PHE A 124 2.86 4.45 -5.25
N VAL A 125 1.99 5.46 -5.29
CA VAL A 125 1.95 6.57 -4.35
C VAL A 125 0.55 6.59 -3.77
N ALA A 126 0.45 6.67 -2.45
CA ALA A 126 -0.81 6.76 -1.74
C ALA A 126 -0.81 7.95 -0.78
N TRP A 127 -1.97 8.57 -0.70
CA TRP A 127 -2.21 9.74 0.13
C TRP A 127 -3.56 9.61 0.82
N GLY A 128 -3.57 9.83 2.13
CA GLY A 128 -4.78 9.70 2.93
C GLY A 128 -4.49 9.60 4.41
N GLY A 129 -5.53 9.46 5.22
CA GLY A 129 -5.37 9.32 6.65
C GLY A 129 -5.14 7.87 7.03
N ARG A 130 -4.05 7.67 7.76
CA ARG A 130 -3.70 6.40 8.38
C ARG A 130 -3.63 6.67 9.87
N SER A 131 -4.61 6.19 10.64
CA SER A 131 -4.65 6.48 12.07
C SER A 131 -3.43 5.87 12.74
N PHE A 132 -2.84 6.59 13.69
CA PHE A 132 -1.80 6.02 14.54
C PHE A 132 -2.46 5.54 15.82
N ASN A 133 -2.36 4.25 16.11
CA ASN A 133 -2.95 3.68 17.30
C ASN A 133 -1.91 3.64 18.44
N HIS A 134 -2.07 4.52 19.43
CA HIS A 134 -1.22 4.56 20.63
C HIS A 134 -1.52 3.43 21.63
N HIS A 135 -2.58 2.64 21.43
CA HIS A 135 -3.03 1.62 22.40
C HIS A 135 -3.16 0.21 21.81
N GLY A 136 -2.89 0.03 20.51
CA GLY A 136 -2.96 -1.26 19.83
C GLY A 136 -1.98 -1.37 18.67
N SER A 137 -2.10 -2.46 17.92
CA SER A 137 -1.30 -2.78 16.72
C SER A 137 -2.08 -2.67 15.42
N TYR A 138 -3.35 -2.22 15.47
CA TYR A 138 -4.19 -1.99 14.29
C TYR A 138 -4.39 -0.50 14.05
N ALA A 139 -4.12 -0.07 12.82
CA ALA A 139 -4.21 1.30 12.34
C ALA A 139 -5.24 1.37 11.20
N MET A 140 -6.19 2.30 11.30
CA MET A 140 -7.22 2.47 10.28
C MET A 140 -6.64 3.10 9.02
N ALA A 141 -7.10 2.62 7.87
CA ALA A 141 -6.64 3.01 6.56
C ALA A 141 -7.71 3.63 5.67
N TYR A 142 -7.55 4.90 5.30
CA TYR A 142 -8.37 5.54 4.27
C TYR A 142 -7.53 6.44 3.37
N GLY A 143 -7.87 6.51 2.09
CA GLY A 143 -7.09 7.33 1.16
C GLY A 143 -7.28 7.02 -0.30
N LEU A 144 -6.46 7.69 -1.10
CA LEU A 144 -6.30 7.51 -2.53
C LEU A 144 -4.94 6.88 -2.81
N LEU A 145 -4.91 5.99 -3.79
CA LEU A 145 -3.71 5.31 -4.24
C LEU A 145 -3.67 5.35 -5.76
N LEU A 146 -2.55 5.83 -6.29
CA LEU A 146 -2.20 5.80 -7.70
C LEU A 146 -1.08 4.79 -7.90
N ASP A 147 -1.27 3.83 -8.80
CA ASP A 147 -0.40 2.68 -8.98
C ASP A 147 -0.16 2.41 -10.45
N GLY A 148 1.12 2.43 -10.84
CA GLY A 148 1.57 2.05 -12.17
C GLY A 148 2.04 0.60 -12.16
N ARG A 149 1.56 -0.19 -13.11
CA ARG A 149 1.83 -1.63 -13.18
C ARG A 149 2.39 -1.99 -14.54
N VAL A 150 3.57 -2.61 -14.57
CA VAL A 150 4.11 -3.26 -15.77
C VAL A 150 3.96 -4.77 -15.62
N HIS A 151 3.50 -5.45 -16.66
CA HIS A 151 3.34 -6.91 -16.61
C HIS A 151 3.81 -7.55 -17.92
N ARG A 152 4.30 -8.78 -17.77
CA ARG A 152 4.68 -9.68 -18.87
C ARG A 152 3.86 -10.96 -18.71
N GLY A 153 3.49 -11.60 -19.80
CA GLY A 153 2.62 -12.77 -19.76
C GLY A 153 1.78 -12.89 -21.03
N PRO A 154 0.60 -13.54 -20.94
CA PRO A 154 -0.30 -13.73 -22.08
C PRO A 154 -0.63 -12.43 -22.81
N VAL A 155 -0.80 -11.36 -22.05
CA VAL A 155 -0.96 -10.00 -22.55
C VAL A 155 0.04 -9.11 -21.81
N PRO A 156 1.19 -8.76 -22.42
CA PRO A 156 2.14 -7.82 -21.83
C PRO A 156 1.59 -6.39 -21.95
N GLY A 157 1.88 -5.53 -20.98
CA GLY A 157 1.33 -4.18 -20.99
C GLY A 157 1.74 -3.32 -19.80
N PHE A 158 1.15 -2.13 -19.78
CA PHE A 158 1.22 -1.19 -18.68
C PHE A 158 -0.19 -0.74 -18.30
N ASP A 159 -0.49 -0.77 -17.00
CA ASP A 159 -1.74 -0.24 -16.46
C ASP A 159 -1.47 0.93 -15.52
N LEU A 160 -2.37 1.90 -15.56
CA LEU A 160 -2.45 2.94 -14.54
C LEU A 160 -3.73 2.76 -13.74
N VAL A 161 -3.58 2.59 -12.42
CA VAL A 161 -4.67 2.25 -11.52
C VAL A 161 -4.85 3.35 -10.50
N MET A 162 -6.08 3.83 -10.35
CA MET A 162 -6.45 4.80 -9.32
C MET A 162 -7.51 4.18 -8.42
N THR A 163 -7.26 4.15 -7.12
CA THR A 163 -8.18 3.55 -6.14
C THR A 163 -8.40 4.42 -4.92
N ALA A 164 -9.64 4.41 -4.44
CA ALA A 164 -9.96 4.75 -3.07
C ALA A 164 -9.82 3.50 -2.19
N SER A 165 -9.22 3.66 -1.02
CA SER A 165 -9.08 2.62 0.00
C SER A 165 -9.91 2.97 1.23
N VAL A 166 -10.61 1.97 1.77
CA VAL A 166 -11.39 2.06 3.01
C VAL A 166 -11.02 0.90 3.92
N ASP A 167 -10.95 1.16 5.21
CA ASP A 167 -10.54 0.20 6.22
C ASP A 167 -11.55 -0.94 6.40
N LEU A 168 -11.05 -2.18 6.50
CA LEU A 168 -11.91 -3.35 6.67
C LEU A 168 -12.59 -3.40 8.03
N GLN A 169 -11.98 -2.86 9.10
CA GLN A 169 -12.65 -2.82 10.40
C GLN A 169 -13.92 -1.97 10.31
N TRP A 170 -13.84 -0.82 9.63
CA TRP A 170 -15.01 0.01 9.39
C TRP A 170 -16.09 -0.73 8.58
N LEU A 171 -15.69 -1.40 7.49
CA LEU A 171 -16.62 -2.18 6.64
C LEU A 171 -17.26 -3.36 7.37
N SER A 172 -16.63 -3.88 8.42
CA SER A 172 -17.16 -5.00 9.21
C SER A 172 -18.23 -4.60 10.23
N TYR A 173 -18.35 -3.32 10.61
CA TYR A 173 -19.27 -2.89 11.66
C TYR A 173 -20.74 -3.29 11.42
N PRO A 174 -21.32 -3.14 10.22
CA PRO A 174 -22.71 -3.53 9.98
C PRO A 174 -22.95 -5.03 10.22
N VAL A 175 -22.00 -5.87 9.82
CA VAL A 175 -22.07 -7.32 10.00
C VAL A 175 -21.95 -7.69 11.48
N LEU A 176 -20.99 -7.07 12.18
CA LEU A 176 -20.82 -7.28 13.63
C LEU A 176 -22.07 -6.86 14.40
N TYR A 177 -22.67 -5.71 14.04
CA TYR A 177 -23.91 -5.24 14.64
C TYR A 177 -25.06 -6.22 14.40
N ALA A 178 -25.23 -6.72 13.17
CA ALA A 178 -26.27 -7.70 12.84
C ALA A 178 -26.08 -9.01 13.63
N ILE A 179 -24.85 -9.52 13.74
CA ILE A 179 -24.54 -10.72 14.54
C ILE A 179 -24.87 -10.47 16.02
N SER A 180 -24.48 -9.32 16.56
CA SER A 180 -24.80 -8.94 17.95
C SER A 180 -26.30 -8.83 18.18
N ALA A 181 -27.05 -8.25 17.24
CA ALA A 181 -28.50 -8.13 17.33
C ALA A 181 -29.22 -9.49 17.25
N LEU A 182 -28.65 -10.48 16.57
CA LEU A 182 -29.19 -11.85 16.51
C LEU A 182 -28.85 -12.72 17.73
N ARG A 183 -27.88 -12.29 18.55
CA ARG A 183 -27.46 -12.99 19.77
C ARG A 183 -28.19 -12.51 21.03
N HIS A 184 -28.98 -11.46 20.90
CA HIS A 184 -29.87 -10.91 21.93
C HIS A 184 -31.32 -11.08 21.52
#